data_AF-A0A1U7Y3B3-F1
#
_entry.id   AF-A0A1U7Y3B3-F1
#
_cell.length_a   1.000
_cell.length_b   1.000
_cell.length_c   1.000
_cell.angle_alpha   90.00
_cell.angle_beta   90.00
_cell.angle_gamma   90.00
#
_symmetry.space_group_name_H-M   'P 1'
#
loop_
_entity.id
_entity.type
_entity.pdbx_description
1 polymer ?
#
loop_
_entity_poly.entity_id
_entity_poly.type
_entity_poly.pdbx_seq_one_letter_code
_entity_poly.pdbx_strand_id
1 'polypeptide(L)'
;MGLKGTALGESRVEKLKNCIVYRSRMKLWIIRVTTSVLLWICLVQLTILGENWGPRVLKGWPSCFSHESTALLVVKSSPAVPARVLPPKRVYRNNGYLMVSCNGGLNQMRSAICDMVAIARYLNVTLIVPELDKTSFWADPSEFQDIFDVDHFITSLRDEVRILKELPPRLKSRVELGTIHTMAPISWSDISYYHNQILPLIRKHKVVHLNRTDARLANNGQPMEIQKLRCRVNFGALKFTPQIEELGRKVIRLLREEGPVMVLHLRYEMDMLAFSGCTQGCNKEEVEELTRMRYAYPWWKEKIINSDLKRRDGLCPLTPEETALTLRALDIDPSIQVYIAAGEIYGGERRMASLAAAYPNLVRKETLLEPSELRFFQNHSSQMAALDYLVSLESDIFVPTYDGNMAKVVEGHRRYLGYKKTILLHRRLLVDLIDQHNSGSLTWDEFSTAVKEAHAERMGNPTKRLVIPDRPKEEDYFYSNPWECLEPSYEDETLSNI
;
A
#
# COMPACT_ATOMS: atom_id res chain seq x y z
N MET A 1 79.28 -19.59 -51.80
CA MET A 1 80.24 -19.09 -50.79
C MET A 1 79.49 -18.22 -49.80
N GLY A 2 79.66 -18.47 -48.49
CA GLY A 2 79.37 -17.48 -47.43
C GLY A 2 78.14 -17.72 -46.55
N LEU A 3 78.36 -18.41 -45.43
CA LEU A 3 77.50 -18.50 -44.23
C LEU A 3 77.50 -17.19 -43.41
N LYS A 4 76.38 -16.90 -42.71
CA LYS A 4 76.20 -16.34 -41.35
C LYS A 4 74.76 -15.82 -41.24
N GLY A 5 73.97 -15.96 -40.19
CA GLY A 5 74.17 -16.45 -38.83
C GLY A 5 72.99 -15.93 -37.99
N THR A 6 72.42 -16.82 -37.19
CA THR A 6 71.25 -16.73 -36.30
C THR A 6 71.24 -15.58 -35.28
N ALA A 7 70.12 -14.84 -35.19
CA ALA A 7 69.70 -14.08 -33.99
C ALA A 7 68.20 -13.70 -34.07
N LEU A 8 67.29 -14.68 -33.98
CA LEU A 8 65.85 -14.40 -33.88
C LEU A 8 65.09 -15.39 -32.97
N GLY A 9 65.79 -16.06 -32.04
CA GLY A 9 65.24 -17.11 -31.18
C GLY A 9 64.98 -16.71 -29.72
N GLU A 10 65.71 -15.73 -29.17
CA GLU A 10 65.68 -15.47 -27.72
C GLU A 10 64.58 -14.48 -27.27
N SER A 11 64.23 -13.50 -28.11
CA SER A 11 63.25 -12.45 -27.76
C SER A 11 61.80 -12.97 -27.61
N ARG A 12 61.42 -14.02 -28.34
CA ARG A 12 60.07 -14.61 -28.24
C ARG A 12 59.89 -15.52 -27.03
N VAL A 13 60.97 -16.16 -26.55
CA VAL A 13 60.92 -17.10 -25.41
C VAL A 13 60.83 -16.35 -24.08
N GLU A 14 61.50 -15.20 -23.94
CA GLU A 14 61.37 -14.34 -22.75
C GLU A 14 59.98 -13.70 -22.61
N LYS A 15 59.38 -13.23 -23.71
CA LYS A 15 58.02 -12.70 -23.69
C LYS A 15 56.97 -13.76 -23.34
N LEU A 16 57.16 -15.01 -23.77
CA LEU A 16 56.25 -16.11 -23.42
C LEU A 16 56.39 -16.53 -21.95
N LYS A 17 57.63 -16.60 -21.42
CA LYS A 17 57.90 -16.90 -20.01
C LYS A 17 57.30 -15.83 -19.09
N ASN A 18 57.45 -14.55 -19.42
CA ASN A 18 56.88 -13.45 -18.62
C ASN A 18 55.34 -13.44 -18.63
N CYS A 19 54.72 -13.82 -19.75
CA CYS A 19 53.26 -13.93 -19.84
C CYS A 19 52.71 -15.12 -19.03
N ILE A 20 53.41 -16.26 -19.01
CA ILE A 20 53.04 -17.44 -18.21
C ILE A 20 53.23 -17.18 -16.71
N VAL A 21 54.30 -16.49 -16.31
CA VAL A 21 54.55 -16.12 -14.92
C VAL A 21 53.51 -15.11 -14.41
N TYR A 22 53.11 -14.13 -15.23
CA TYR A 22 52.06 -13.17 -14.87
C TYR A 22 50.69 -13.84 -14.71
N ARG A 23 50.34 -14.76 -15.61
CA ARG A 23 49.08 -15.55 -15.53
C ARG A 23 49.04 -16.49 -14.31
N SER A 24 50.19 -17.04 -13.91
CA SER A 24 50.31 -17.92 -12.73
C SER A 24 50.18 -17.14 -11.42
N ARG A 25 50.83 -15.98 -11.31
CA ARG A 25 50.73 -15.10 -10.12
C ARG A 25 49.32 -14.53 -9.94
N MET A 26 48.63 -14.21 -11.03
CA MET A 26 47.24 -13.72 -10.99
C MET A 26 46.25 -14.82 -10.54
N LYS A 27 46.45 -16.08 -10.96
CA LYS A 27 45.66 -17.23 -10.47
C LYS A 27 45.89 -17.49 -8.98
N LEU A 28 47.13 -17.40 -8.50
CA LEU A 28 47.46 -17.52 -7.07
C LEU A 28 46.83 -16.39 -6.23
N TRP A 29 46.75 -15.18 -6.77
CA TRP A 29 46.12 -14.05 -6.10
C TRP A 29 44.60 -14.22 -6.02
N ILE A 30 43.96 -14.66 -7.10
CA ILE A 30 42.52 -14.97 -7.12
C ILE A 30 42.19 -16.09 -6.13
N ILE A 31 43.00 -17.16 -6.08
CA ILE A 31 42.80 -18.26 -5.12
C ILE A 31 42.94 -17.77 -3.67
N ARG A 32 43.91 -16.89 -3.37
CA ARG A 32 44.08 -16.34 -2.02
C ARG A 32 42.91 -15.42 -1.60
N VAL A 33 42.37 -14.65 -2.53
CA VAL A 33 41.20 -13.80 -2.26
C VAL A 33 39.95 -14.67 -2.05
N THR A 34 39.71 -15.67 -2.90
CA THR A 34 38.54 -16.54 -2.76
C THR A 34 38.60 -17.40 -1.51
N THR A 35 39.76 -17.93 -1.12
CA THR A 35 39.89 -18.68 0.15
C THR A 35 39.72 -17.77 1.36
N SER A 36 40.20 -16.53 1.32
CA SER A 36 40.03 -15.57 2.41
C SER A 36 38.57 -15.17 2.59
N VAL A 37 37.84 -14.96 1.48
CA VAL A 37 36.40 -14.66 1.51
C VAL A 37 35.60 -15.86 2.02
N LEU A 38 35.91 -17.08 1.58
CA LEU A 38 35.26 -18.29 2.08
C LEU A 38 35.52 -18.53 3.57
N LEU A 39 36.74 -18.30 4.05
CA LEU A 39 37.07 -18.38 5.48
C LEU A 39 36.33 -17.33 6.29
N TRP A 40 36.18 -16.11 5.77
CA TRP A 40 35.40 -15.04 6.42
C TRP A 40 33.91 -15.37 6.48
N ILE A 41 33.34 -15.92 5.41
CA ILE A 41 31.94 -16.37 5.38
C ILE A 41 31.73 -17.51 6.37
N CYS A 42 32.64 -18.49 6.45
CA CYS A 42 32.59 -19.55 7.45
C CYS A 42 32.70 -19.00 8.88
N LEU A 43 33.56 -18.01 9.13
CA LEU A 43 33.70 -17.40 10.45
C LEU A 43 32.41 -16.68 10.88
N VAL A 44 31.80 -15.91 9.96
CA VAL A 44 30.52 -15.21 10.21
C VAL A 44 29.37 -16.20 10.44
N GLN A 45 29.34 -17.31 9.70
CA GLN A 45 28.34 -18.35 9.95
C GLN A 45 28.56 -19.07 11.29
N LEU A 46 29.80 -19.27 11.72
CA LEU A 46 30.13 -19.82 13.03
C LEU A 46 29.78 -18.86 14.18
N THR A 47 29.90 -17.54 14.00
CA THR A 47 29.44 -16.56 15.01
C THR A 47 27.90 -16.53 15.10
N ILE A 48 27.19 -16.66 13.98
CA ILE A 48 25.72 -16.74 13.96
C ILE A 48 25.20 -18.05 14.58
N LEU A 49 25.95 -19.15 14.43
CA LEU A 49 25.64 -20.42 15.10
C LEU A 49 26.00 -20.40 16.61
N GLY A 50 27.07 -19.68 16.98
CA GLY A 50 27.49 -19.50 18.38
C GLY A 50 26.50 -18.68 19.23
N GLU A 51 25.78 -17.73 18.63
CA GLU A 51 24.74 -16.96 19.33
C GLU A 51 23.45 -17.75 19.61
N ASN A 52 23.23 -18.88 18.91
CA ASN A 52 22.05 -19.72 19.10
C ASN A 52 22.24 -20.87 20.10
N TRP A 53 23.47 -21.14 20.55
CA TRP A 53 23.82 -22.23 21.48
C TRP A 53 24.49 -21.74 22.79
N GLY A 54 23.92 -20.69 23.38
CA GLY A 54 24.17 -20.33 24.79
C GLY A 54 23.19 -21.03 25.76
N PRO A 55 23.61 -21.55 26.91
CA PRO A 55 22.72 -22.22 27.86
C PRO A 55 21.61 -21.26 28.36
N ARG A 56 20.34 -21.66 28.20
CA ARG A 56 19.14 -20.97 28.70
C ARG A 56 18.91 -21.14 30.20
N VAL A 57 19.93 -20.90 31.01
CA VAL A 57 19.83 -20.88 32.47
C VAL A 57 20.61 -19.66 32.92
N LEU A 58 19.98 -18.75 33.68
CA LEU A 58 20.49 -17.45 34.16
C LEU A 58 20.04 -16.18 33.38
N LYS A 59 18.74 -16.02 33.15
CA LYS A 59 18.09 -14.69 33.11
C LYS A 59 16.77 -14.76 33.87
N GLY A 60 16.89 -14.78 35.19
CA GLY A 60 15.76 -14.85 36.11
C GLY A 60 16.20 -14.47 37.52
N TRP A 61 16.59 -13.22 37.73
CA TRP A 61 16.51 -12.56 39.04
C TRP A 61 16.57 -11.02 38.88
N PRO A 62 15.69 -10.23 39.54
CA PRO A 62 15.77 -8.77 39.48
C PRO A 62 16.84 -8.25 40.44
N SER A 63 17.77 -7.42 39.97
CA SER A 63 18.69 -6.68 40.84
C SER A 63 18.04 -5.37 41.31
N CYS A 64 17.87 -5.26 42.62
CA CYS A 64 17.58 -4.02 43.34
C CYS A 64 18.81 -3.09 43.40
N PHE A 65 18.54 -1.84 43.81
CA PHE A 65 19.42 -0.70 44.12
C PHE A 65 19.92 0.13 42.91
N SER A 66 19.82 1.46 42.86
CA SER A 66 19.32 2.50 43.79
C SER A 66 19.29 3.85 43.05
N HIS A 67 18.30 4.71 43.31
CA HIS A 67 18.50 6.04 43.94
C HIS A 67 17.19 6.84 44.00
N GLU A 68 16.82 7.21 45.23
CA GLU A 68 15.80 8.21 45.54
C GLU A 68 16.21 9.59 44.99
N SER A 69 15.24 10.28 44.39
CA SER A 69 15.19 11.74 44.38
C SER A 69 13.73 12.15 44.37
N THR A 70 13.28 12.59 45.53
CA THR A 70 11.93 13.03 45.86
C THR A 70 11.63 14.36 45.17
N ALA A 71 10.82 14.32 44.11
CA ALA A 71 10.12 15.49 43.59
C ALA A 71 8.61 15.21 43.63
N LEU A 72 7.95 15.81 44.63
CA LEU A 72 6.50 15.81 44.79
C LEU A 72 5.84 16.52 43.59
N LEU A 73 5.35 15.75 42.62
CA LEU A 73 4.39 16.21 41.63
C LEU A 73 3.07 15.50 41.86
N VAL A 74 2.08 16.31 42.27
CA VAL A 74 0.68 15.93 42.46
C VAL A 74 0.13 15.41 41.13
N VAL A 75 -0.03 14.08 41.03
CA VAL A 75 -0.73 13.43 39.91
C VAL A 75 -2.23 13.68 40.11
N LYS A 76 -2.79 14.62 39.35
CA LYS A 76 -4.24 14.66 39.11
C LYS A 76 -4.63 13.36 38.41
N SER A 77 -5.52 12.61 39.06
CA SER A 77 -6.13 11.41 38.50
C SER A 77 -6.95 11.77 37.26
N SER A 78 -6.51 11.31 36.09
CA SER A 78 -7.36 11.24 34.90
C SER A 78 -8.49 10.22 35.14
N PRO A 79 -9.73 10.48 34.68
CA PRO A 79 -10.83 9.55 34.86
C PRO A 79 -10.54 8.23 34.13
N ALA A 80 -10.82 7.12 34.81
CA ALA A 80 -10.64 5.77 34.28
C ALA A 80 -11.42 5.61 32.97
N VAL A 81 -10.71 5.24 31.90
CA VAL A 81 -11.30 4.84 30.62
C VAL A 81 -12.29 3.70 30.90
N PRO A 82 -13.58 3.81 30.52
CA PRO A 82 -14.55 2.75 30.77
C PRO A 82 -14.04 1.44 30.14
N ALA A 83 -14.17 0.34 30.89
CA ALA A 83 -13.78 -0.98 30.43
C ALA A 83 -14.48 -1.27 29.10
N ARG A 84 -13.71 -1.43 28.01
CA ARG A 84 -14.26 -1.73 26.69
C ARG A 84 -15.05 -3.04 26.79
N VAL A 85 -16.38 -2.95 26.68
CA VAL A 85 -17.25 -4.11 26.60
C VAL A 85 -16.91 -4.85 25.30
N LEU A 86 -16.32 -6.03 25.43
CA LEU A 86 -15.96 -6.83 24.27
C LEU A 86 -17.23 -7.47 23.69
N PRO A 87 -17.36 -7.59 22.35
CA PRO A 87 -18.49 -8.30 21.76
C PRO A 87 -18.57 -9.75 22.28
N PRO A 88 -19.76 -10.36 22.38
CA PRO A 88 -19.87 -11.76 22.75
C PRO A 88 -19.15 -12.65 21.72
N LYS A 89 -18.67 -13.82 22.13
CA LYS A 89 -18.12 -14.79 21.17
C LYS A 89 -19.27 -15.44 20.41
N ARG A 90 -19.17 -15.48 19.09
CA ARG A 90 -20.13 -16.22 18.25
C ARG A 90 -20.06 -17.71 18.55
N VAL A 91 -21.22 -18.32 18.79
CA VAL A 91 -21.35 -19.79 18.84
C VAL A 91 -21.67 -20.26 17.41
N TYR A 92 -20.76 -21.02 16.81
CA TYR A 92 -20.97 -21.54 15.46
C TYR A 92 -20.35 -22.92 15.26
N ARG A 93 -20.94 -23.69 14.34
CA ARG A 93 -20.43 -24.99 13.89
C ARG A 93 -19.42 -24.77 12.76
N ASN A 94 -18.15 -25.01 13.06
CA ASN A 94 -17.07 -24.76 12.12
C ASN A 94 -17.12 -25.69 10.88
N ASN A 95 -17.26 -25.12 9.69
CA ASN A 95 -17.23 -25.85 8.42
C ASN A 95 -15.79 -26.20 7.95
N GLY A 96 -14.76 -25.51 8.46
CA GLY A 96 -13.36 -25.71 8.10
C GLY A 96 -12.52 -24.45 8.30
N TYR A 97 -11.33 -24.41 7.73
CA TYR A 97 -10.39 -23.30 7.87
C TYR A 97 -10.09 -22.67 6.52
N LEU A 98 -10.07 -21.35 6.49
CA LEU A 98 -9.73 -20.56 5.32
C LEU A 98 -8.42 -19.83 5.59
N MET A 99 -7.42 -20.11 4.75
CA MET A 99 -6.20 -19.31 4.65
C MET A 99 -6.33 -18.40 3.43
N VAL A 100 -5.80 -17.19 3.51
CA VAL A 100 -5.86 -16.22 2.41
C VAL A 100 -4.52 -15.50 2.29
N SER A 101 -4.02 -15.40 1.05
CA SER A 101 -2.95 -14.44 0.71
C SER A 101 -3.58 -13.25 -0.02
N CYS A 102 -3.36 -12.06 0.53
CA CYS A 102 -3.83 -10.80 -0.01
C CYS A 102 -2.72 -10.19 -0.86
N ASN A 103 -2.96 -10.09 -2.18
CA ASN A 103 -1.97 -9.62 -3.16
C ASN A 103 -2.12 -8.13 -3.51
N GLY A 104 -1.03 -7.51 -3.97
CA GLY A 104 -0.99 -6.10 -4.37
C GLY A 104 -0.48 -5.16 -3.27
N GLY A 105 -0.67 -3.85 -3.47
CA GLY A 105 -0.26 -2.84 -2.47
C GLY A 105 -1.22 -2.78 -1.27
N LEU A 106 -0.83 -2.03 -0.22
CA LEU A 106 -1.58 -1.89 1.05
C LEU A 106 -3.11 -1.79 0.85
N ASN A 107 -3.57 -0.86 0.01
CA ASN A 107 -4.99 -0.57 -0.15
C ASN A 107 -5.75 -1.69 -0.90
N GLN A 108 -5.08 -2.45 -1.77
CA GLN A 108 -5.66 -3.66 -2.37
C GLN A 108 -5.79 -4.78 -1.34
N MET A 109 -4.73 -4.99 -0.56
CA MET A 109 -4.73 -5.97 0.54
C MET A 109 -5.82 -5.64 1.55
N ARG A 110 -5.96 -4.38 1.95
CA ARG A 110 -7.03 -3.90 2.85
C ARG A 110 -8.42 -4.30 2.36
N SER A 111 -8.75 -4.01 1.10
CA SER A 111 -10.03 -4.41 0.51
C SER A 111 -10.20 -5.93 0.40
N ALA A 112 -9.13 -6.66 0.07
CA ALA A 112 -9.17 -8.12 -0.03
C ALA A 112 -9.46 -8.77 1.33
N ILE A 113 -8.84 -8.27 2.41
CA ILE A 113 -9.09 -8.75 3.77
C ILE A 113 -10.57 -8.57 4.14
N CYS A 114 -11.14 -7.40 3.82
CA CYS A 114 -12.55 -7.11 4.08
C CYS A 114 -13.49 -8.08 3.35
N ASP A 115 -13.23 -8.36 2.07
CA ASP A 115 -13.99 -9.34 1.29
C ASP A 115 -13.87 -10.75 1.91
N MET A 116 -12.64 -11.17 2.25
CA MET A 116 -12.38 -12.51 2.77
C MET A 116 -12.99 -12.75 4.16
N VAL A 117 -13.05 -11.71 5.01
CA VAL A 117 -13.78 -11.78 6.28
C VAL A 117 -15.28 -11.98 6.02
N ALA A 118 -15.86 -11.23 5.09
CA ALA A 118 -17.28 -11.34 4.77
C ALA A 118 -17.63 -12.72 4.19
N ILE A 119 -16.77 -13.27 3.34
CA ILE A 119 -16.88 -14.63 2.82
C ILE A 119 -16.74 -15.67 3.94
N ALA A 120 -15.76 -15.52 4.85
CA ALA A 120 -15.58 -16.44 5.97
C ALA A 120 -16.80 -16.46 6.90
N ARG A 121 -17.39 -15.28 7.15
CA ARG A 121 -18.66 -15.12 7.88
C ARG A 121 -19.80 -15.87 7.21
N TYR A 122 -19.96 -15.69 5.90
CA TYR A 122 -21.05 -16.27 5.12
C TYR A 122 -20.95 -17.80 5.06
N LEU A 123 -19.74 -18.33 4.86
CA LEU A 123 -19.48 -19.77 4.80
C LEU A 123 -19.42 -20.46 6.17
N ASN A 124 -19.45 -19.69 7.26
CA ASN A 124 -19.33 -20.19 8.62
C ASN A 124 -18.03 -20.99 8.86
N VAL A 125 -16.91 -20.45 8.37
CA VAL A 125 -15.56 -21.05 8.47
C VAL A 125 -14.68 -20.22 9.40
N THR A 126 -13.68 -20.86 10.00
CA THR A 126 -12.64 -20.15 10.75
C THR A 126 -11.66 -19.50 9.78
N LEU A 127 -11.48 -18.20 9.88
CA LEU A 127 -10.45 -17.49 9.13
C LEU A 127 -9.12 -17.56 9.89
N ILE A 128 -8.02 -17.79 9.18
CA ILE A 128 -6.67 -17.59 9.70
C ILE A 128 -6.25 -16.16 9.35
N VAL A 129 -5.54 -15.47 10.26
CA VAL A 129 -5.03 -14.12 10.02
C VAL A 129 -4.39 -14.06 8.61
N PRO A 130 -4.84 -13.14 7.75
CA PRO A 130 -4.40 -13.08 6.35
C PRO A 130 -2.89 -12.95 6.19
N GLU A 131 -2.34 -13.64 5.20
CA GLU A 131 -0.97 -13.46 4.75
C GLU A 131 -0.91 -12.29 3.77
N LEU A 132 0.09 -11.42 3.91
CA LEU A 132 0.28 -10.27 3.04
C LEU A 132 1.27 -10.58 1.91
N ASP A 133 1.09 -9.90 0.77
CA ASP A 133 1.97 -10.05 -0.38
C ASP A 133 3.38 -9.55 -0.08
N LYS A 134 4.36 -10.39 -0.41
CA LYS A 134 5.79 -10.04 -0.35
C LYS A 134 6.47 -10.15 -1.71
N THR A 135 5.70 -10.44 -2.74
CA THR A 135 6.19 -10.84 -4.07
C THR A 135 5.74 -9.91 -5.19
N SER A 136 4.81 -8.99 -4.90
CA SER A 136 4.41 -7.95 -5.86
C SER A 136 5.54 -6.95 -6.12
N PHE A 137 5.26 -5.98 -7.01
CA PHE A 137 6.19 -4.93 -7.42
C PHE A 137 6.86 -4.19 -6.24
N TRP A 138 6.16 -4.07 -5.10
CA TRP A 138 6.69 -3.42 -3.90
C TRP A 138 7.60 -4.30 -3.05
N ALA A 139 7.48 -5.63 -3.19
CA ALA A 139 8.27 -6.62 -2.47
C ALA A 139 8.44 -6.32 -0.97
N ASP A 140 7.38 -5.78 -0.34
CA ASP A 140 7.40 -5.34 1.05
C ASP A 140 7.47 -6.57 1.97
N PRO A 141 8.42 -6.64 2.92
CA PRO A 141 8.55 -7.80 3.78
C PRO A 141 7.53 -7.83 4.93
N SER A 142 6.72 -6.77 5.12
CA SER A 142 5.80 -6.62 6.25
C SER A 142 4.79 -7.77 6.33
N GLU A 143 4.61 -8.28 7.54
CA GLU A 143 3.53 -9.21 7.88
C GLU A 143 2.26 -8.44 8.29
N PHE A 144 1.15 -9.18 8.49
CA PHE A 144 -0.11 -8.58 8.95
C PHE A 144 0.07 -7.78 10.24
N GLN A 145 0.81 -8.32 11.22
CA GLN A 145 1.03 -7.67 12.52
C GLN A 145 1.92 -6.43 12.47
N ASP A 146 2.69 -6.24 11.39
CA ASP A 146 3.54 -5.06 11.24
C ASP A 146 2.71 -3.86 10.77
N ILE A 147 1.56 -4.13 10.13
CA ILE A 147 0.68 -3.11 9.55
C ILE A 147 -0.58 -2.91 10.39
N PHE A 148 -1.22 -4.00 10.82
CA PHE A 148 -2.52 -3.98 11.50
C PHE A 148 -2.44 -4.55 12.92
N ASP A 149 -3.24 -3.99 13.82
CA ASP A 149 -3.40 -4.52 15.18
C ASP A 149 -4.19 -5.83 15.15
N VAL A 150 -3.47 -6.96 15.24
CA VAL A 150 -4.04 -8.32 15.18
C VAL A 150 -5.04 -8.57 16.30
N ASP A 151 -4.75 -8.12 17.52
CA ASP A 151 -5.60 -8.41 18.67
C ASP A 151 -6.89 -7.61 18.62
N HIS A 152 -6.82 -6.35 18.17
CA HIS A 152 -7.99 -5.55 17.84
C HIS A 152 -8.80 -6.17 16.69
N PHE A 153 -8.15 -6.60 15.61
CA PHE A 153 -8.81 -7.25 14.46
C PHE A 153 -9.59 -8.50 14.87
N ILE A 154 -8.98 -9.40 15.65
CA ILE A 154 -9.64 -10.62 16.15
C ILE A 154 -10.76 -10.27 17.13
N THR A 155 -10.51 -9.35 18.05
CA THR A 155 -11.45 -9.05 19.15
C THR A 155 -12.66 -8.25 18.68
N SER A 156 -12.50 -7.33 17.73
CA SER A 156 -13.58 -6.48 17.20
C SER A 156 -14.57 -7.24 16.30
N LEU A 157 -14.20 -8.43 15.82
CA LEU A 157 -15.00 -9.27 14.92
C LEU A 157 -15.48 -10.58 15.57
N ARG A 158 -15.27 -10.78 16.87
CA ARG A 158 -15.49 -12.06 17.57
C ARG A 158 -16.95 -12.54 17.63
N ASP A 159 -17.90 -11.64 17.44
CA ASP A 159 -19.34 -11.86 17.32
C ASP A 159 -19.76 -12.21 15.89
N GLU A 160 -18.91 -11.93 14.89
CA GLU A 160 -19.18 -12.17 13.48
C GLU A 160 -18.46 -13.41 12.96
N VAL A 161 -17.14 -13.44 13.06
CA VAL A 161 -16.28 -14.48 12.50
C VAL A 161 -15.24 -14.91 13.52
N ARG A 162 -14.97 -16.21 13.59
CA ARG A 162 -13.82 -16.69 14.37
C ARG A 162 -12.57 -16.55 13.54
N ILE A 163 -11.62 -15.79 14.07
CA ILE A 163 -10.30 -15.62 13.50
C ILE A 163 -9.27 -16.22 14.45
N LEU A 164 -8.29 -16.95 13.90
CA LEU A 164 -7.14 -17.48 14.64
C LEU A 164 -5.85 -16.92 14.05
N LYS A 165 -4.86 -16.66 14.90
CA LYS A 165 -3.51 -16.23 14.45
C LYS A 165 -2.84 -17.30 13.60
N GLU A 166 -3.00 -18.57 13.98
CA GLU A 166 -2.42 -19.70 13.26
C GLU A 166 -3.41 -20.87 13.19
N LEU A 167 -3.13 -21.81 12.27
CA LEU A 167 -3.83 -23.08 12.20
C LEU A 167 -3.64 -23.91 13.48
N PRO A 168 -4.63 -24.72 13.89
CA PRO A 168 -4.43 -25.74 14.91
C PRO A 168 -3.25 -26.66 14.57
N PRO A 169 -2.44 -27.13 15.54
CA PRO A 169 -1.17 -27.81 15.28
C PRO A 169 -1.26 -28.96 14.27
N ARG A 170 -2.28 -29.83 14.39
CA ARG A 170 -2.49 -30.95 13.45
C ARG A 170 -2.76 -30.51 12.02
N LEU A 171 -3.43 -29.37 11.81
CA LEU A 171 -3.68 -28.83 10.49
C LEU A 171 -2.48 -28.05 9.97
N LYS A 172 -1.78 -27.32 10.84
CA LYS A 172 -0.52 -26.63 10.52
C LYS A 172 0.51 -27.62 9.95
N SER A 173 0.77 -28.73 10.63
CA SER A 173 1.69 -29.76 10.15
C SER A 173 1.27 -30.38 8.81
N ARG A 174 -0.04 -30.53 8.54
CA ARG A 174 -0.52 -31.02 7.23
C ARG A 174 -0.20 -30.04 6.11
N VAL A 175 -0.35 -28.74 6.37
CA VAL A 175 -0.04 -27.67 5.41
C VAL A 175 1.46 -27.60 5.16
N GLU A 176 2.28 -27.67 6.22
CA GLU A 176 3.75 -27.68 6.13
C GLU A 176 4.28 -28.89 5.33
N LEU A 177 3.59 -30.02 5.36
CA LEU A 177 3.87 -31.21 4.53
C LEU A 177 3.32 -31.11 3.10
N GLY A 178 2.85 -29.93 2.67
CA GLY A 178 2.33 -29.69 1.32
C GLY A 178 0.92 -30.24 1.07
N THR A 179 0.22 -30.72 2.10
CA THR A 179 -1.14 -31.28 1.96
C THR A 179 -2.19 -30.18 2.12
N ILE A 180 -2.16 -29.20 1.22
CA ILE A 180 -3.12 -28.08 1.18
C ILE A 180 -3.74 -27.92 -0.21
N HIS A 181 -5.02 -27.56 -0.26
CA HIS A 181 -5.67 -27.18 -1.51
C HIS A 181 -5.59 -25.66 -1.70
N THR A 182 -4.83 -25.22 -2.70
CA THR A 182 -4.60 -23.80 -3.01
C THR A 182 -5.24 -23.43 -4.35
N MET A 183 -5.98 -22.32 -4.40
CA MET A 183 -6.60 -21.82 -5.63
C MET A 183 -6.77 -20.30 -5.64
N ALA A 184 -6.91 -19.70 -6.82
CA ALA A 184 -7.32 -18.30 -6.96
C ALA A 184 -8.84 -18.25 -7.23
N PRO A 185 -9.63 -17.51 -6.43
CA PRO A 185 -11.04 -17.28 -6.71
C PRO A 185 -11.25 -16.58 -8.05
N ILE A 186 -12.42 -16.78 -8.66
CA ILE A 186 -12.84 -16.03 -9.84
C ILE A 186 -13.08 -14.57 -9.42
N SER A 187 -12.53 -13.62 -10.19
CA SER A 187 -12.66 -12.19 -9.87
C SER A 187 -14.09 -11.69 -10.03
N TRP A 188 -14.49 -10.74 -9.16
CA TRP A 188 -15.84 -10.16 -9.11
C TRP A 188 -16.97 -11.19 -9.04
N SER A 189 -16.78 -12.27 -8.28
CA SER A 189 -17.79 -13.30 -8.09
C SER A 189 -18.88 -12.86 -7.11
N ASP A 190 -20.10 -13.33 -7.34
CA ASP A 190 -21.18 -13.22 -6.37
C ASP A 190 -20.93 -14.11 -5.14
N ILE A 191 -21.50 -13.78 -3.98
CA ILE A 191 -21.35 -14.57 -2.76
C ILE A 191 -21.80 -16.03 -2.94
N SER A 192 -22.76 -16.31 -3.82
CA SER A 192 -23.23 -17.67 -4.12
C SER A 192 -22.14 -18.56 -4.74
N TYR A 193 -21.18 -18.00 -5.48
CA TYR A 193 -20.01 -18.74 -5.99
C TYR A 193 -19.23 -19.38 -4.84
N TYR A 194 -19.02 -18.64 -3.76
CA TYR A 194 -18.29 -19.14 -2.60
C TYR A 194 -19.05 -20.26 -1.89
N HIS A 195 -20.36 -20.15 -1.78
CA HIS A 195 -21.18 -21.21 -1.19
C HIS A 195 -21.20 -22.47 -2.06
N ASN A 196 -21.34 -22.31 -3.37
CA ASN A 196 -21.56 -23.44 -4.27
C ASN A 196 -20.25 -24.12 -4.70
N GLN A 197 -19.14 -23.39 -4.78
CA GLN A 197 -17.86 -23.90 -5.28
C GLN A 197 -16.79 -24.01 -4.19
N ILE A 198 -16.67 -23.02 -3.30
CA ILE A 198 -15.56 -22.97 -2.33
C ILE A 198 -15.89 -23.76 -1.06
N LEU A 199 -17.11 -23.65 -0.53
CA LEU A 199 -17.50 -24.38 0.69
C LEU A 199 -17.41 -25.92 0.54
N PRO A 200 -17.79 -26.55 -0.59
CA PRO A 200 -17.56 -27.98 -0.79
C PRO A 200 -16.08 -28.37 -0.70
N LEU A 201 -15.19 -27.55 -1.26
CA LEU A 201 -13.74 -27.76 -1.19
C LEU A 201 -13.22 -27.65 0.25
N ILE A 202 -13.70 -26.66 1.00
CA ILE A 202 -13.36 -26.52 2.43
C ILE A 202 -13.83 -27.75 3.23
N ARG A 203 -15.04 -28.23 3.01
CA ARG A 203 -15.56 -29.43 3.71
C ARG A 203 -14.74 -30.68 3.40
N LYS A 204 -14.29 -30.83 2.15
CA LYS A 204 -13.46 -31.93 1.66
C LYS A 204 -12.03 -31.88 2.22
N HIS A 205 -11.35 -30.75 2.11
CA HIS A 205 -9.93 -30.63 2.44
C HIS A 205 -9.65 -30.21 3.89
N LYS A 206 -10.68 -29.69 4.59
CA LYS A 206 -10.64 -29.03 5.91
C LYS A 206 -9.89 -27.69 5.94
N VAL A 207 -8.87 -27.52 5.12
CA VAL A 207 -8.14 -26.27 4.90
C VAL A 207 -8.12 -25.98 3.41
N VAL A 208 -8.54 -24.78 3.02
CA VAL A 208 -8.36 -24.25 1.66
C VAL A 208 -7.60 -22.93 1.78
N HIS A 209 -6.66 -22.74 0.85
CA HIS A 209 -5.89 -21.52 0.72
C HIS A 209 -6.29 -20.76 -0.55
N LEU A 210 -6.69 -19.50 -0.40
CA LEU A 210 -6.97 -18.60 -1.51
C LEU A 210 -5.75 -17.68 -1.75
N ASN A 211 -4.98 -17.92 -2.81
CA ASN A 211 -3.66 -17.30 -3.00
C ASN A 211 -3.64 -15.97 -3.77
N ARG A 212 -4.79 -15.49 -4.25
CA ARG A 212 -4.97 -14.17 -4.89
C ARG A 212 -6.35 -13.63 -4.61
N THR A 213 -6.47 -12.73 -3.64
CA THR A 213 -7.75 -12.31 -3.08
C THR A 213 -8.16 -10.87 -3.43
N ASP A 214 -7.38 -10.17 -4.26
CA ASP A 214 -7.73 -8.86 -4.80
C ASP A 214 -8.98 -8.93 -5.72
N ALA A 215 -9.95 -8.04 -5.52
CA ALA A 215 -11.15 -7.90 -6.37
C ALA A 215 -11.89 -9.22 -6.66
N ARG A 216 -12.12 -10.04 -5.62
CA ARG A 216 -12.77 -11.37 -5.77
C ARG A 216 -14.25 -11.39 -5.45
N LEU A 217 -14.73 -10.50 -4.60
CA LEU A 217 -16.17 -10.33 -4.36
C LEU A 217 -16.72 -9.21 -5.24
N ALA A 218 -17.89 -9.41 -5.84
CA ALA A 218 -18.56 -8.38 -6.64
C ALA A 218 -18.85 -7.11 -5.81
N ASN A 219 -18.86 -5.96 -6.49
CA ASN A 219 -19.15 -4.68 -5.84
C ASN A 219 -20.61 -4.60 -5.40
N ASN A 220 -21.52 -5.05 -6.26
CA ASN A 220 -22.97 -4.97 -6.11
C ASN A 220 -23.62 -6.37 -6.03
N GLY A 221 -24.93 -6.39 -5.78
CA GLY A 221 -25.74 -7.61 -5.74
C GLY A 221 -25.52 -8.49 -4.51
N GLN A 222 -24.71 -8.03 -3.54
CA GLN A 222 -24.44 -8.76 -2.31
C GLN A 222 -25.52 -8.45 -1.25
N PRO A 223 -25.87 -9.41 -0.36
CA PRO A 223 -26.81 -9.15 0.74
C PRO A 223 -26.33 -7.99 1.63
N MET A 224 -27.28 -7.19 2.14
CA MET A 224 -26.99 -6.00 2.94
C MET A 224 -26.07 -6.30 4.15
N GLU A 225 -26.32 -7.40 4.86
CA GLU A 225 -25.50 -7.83 5.99
C GLU A 225 -24.03 -8.12 5.61
N ILE A 226 -23.80 -8.64 4.40
CA ILE A 226 -22.44 -8.89 3.88
C ILE A 226 -21.75 -7.57 3.58
N GLN A 227 -22.46 -6.61 2.97
CA GLN A 227 -21.92 -5.28 2.69
C GLN A 227 -21.59 -4.55 3.99
N LYS A 228 -22.51 -4.53 4.97
CA LYS A 228 -22.30 -3.94 6.30
C LYS A 228 -21.12 -4.56 7.04
N LEU A 229 -20.92 -5.88 6.93
CA LEU A 229 -19.74 -6.51 7.50
C LEU A 229 -18.45 -6.04 6.80
N ARG A 230 -18.42 -5.90 5.47
CA ARG A 230 -17.25 -5.32 4.77
C ARG A 230 -16.95 -3.92 5.29
N CYS A 231 -17.97 -3.10 5.54
CA CYS A 231 -17.84 -1.78 6.18
C CYS A 231 -17.18 -1.88 7.57
N ARG A 232 -17.75 -2.72 8.44
CA ARG A 232 -17.28 -2.91 9.82
C ARG A 232 -15.82 -3.37 9.86
N VAL A 233 -15.45 -4.25 8.95
CA VAL A 233 -14.06 -4.71 8.83
C VAL A 233 -13.17 -3.57 8.35
N ASN A 234 -13.56 -2.87 7.28
CA ASN A 234 -12.74 -1.83 6.68
C ASN A 234 -12.57 -0.62 7.60
N PHE A 235 -13.60 -0.15 8.27
CA PHE A 235 -13.55 1.12 9.03
C PHE A 235 -13.35 0.91 10.53
N GLY A 236 -13.70 -0.27 11.06
CA GLY A 236 -13.60 -0.58 12.48
C GLY A 236 -12.48 -1.56 12.82
N ALA A 237 -12.42 -2.71 12.13
CA ALA A 237 -11.53 -3.80 12.53
C ALA A 237 -10.09 -3.67 12.01
N LEU A 238 -9.90 -3.12 10.80
CA LEU A 238 -8.58 -2.89 10.20
C LEU A 238 -7.95 -1.58 10.69
N LYS A 239 -7.61 -1.57 11.98
CA LYS A 239 -6.83 -0.52 12.61
C LYS A 239 -5.34 -0.77 12.40
N PHE A 240 -4.56 0.29 12.11
CA PHE A 240 -3.12 0.13 11.97
C PHE A 240 -2.47 -0.14 13.35
N THR A 241 -1.22 -0.58 13.35
CA THR A 241 -0.47 -0.78 14.59
C THR A 241 -0.39 0.51 15.42
N PRO A 242 -0.29 0.42 16.76
CA PRO A 242 -0.16 1.60 17.61
C PRO A 242 0.95 2.56 17.19
N GLN A 243 2.06 2.02 16.68
CA GLN A 243 3.21 2.79 16.20
C GLN A 243 2.86 3.65 14.97
N ILE A 244 2.17 3.07 13.98
CA ILE A 244 1.72 3.80 12.78
C ILE A 244 0.67 4.85 13.17
N GLU A 245 -0.29 4.50 14.03
CA GLU A 245 -1.34 5.39 14.51
C GLU A 245 -0.79 6.57 15.33
N GLU A 246 0.23 6.35 16.15
CA GLU A 246 0.90 7.40 16.91
C GLU A 246 1.68 8.36 16.02
N LEU A 247 2.44 7.82 15.06
CA LEU A 247 3.14 8.65 14.10
C LEU A 247 2.18 9.45 13.23
N GLY A 248 1.09 8.83 12.77
CA GLY A 248 0.01 9.51 12.03
C GLY A 248 -0.57 10.69 12.81
N ARG A 249 -0.95 10.46 14.07
CA ARG A 249 -1.43 11.53 14.95
C ARG A 249 -0.40 12.65 15.14
N LYS A 250 0.89 12.32 15.24
CA LYS A 250 1.96 13.32 15.32
C LYS A 250 2.03 14.16 14.05
N VAL A 251 2.05 13.53 12.87
CA VAL A 251 2.08 14.25 11.58
C VAL A 251 0.88 15.19 11.45
N ILE A 252 -0.33 14.70 11.74
CA ILE A 252 -1.55 15.51 11.67
C ILE A 252 -1.48 16.69 12.65
N ARG A 253 -0.96 16.48 13.87
CA ARG A 253 -0.79 17.57 14.85
C ARG A 253 0.14 18.66 14.32
N LEU A 254 1.31 18.27 13.81
CA LEU A 254 2.28 19.22 13.22
C LEU A 254 1.68 19.99 12.05
N LEU A 255 0.91 19.32 11.19
CA LEU A 255 0.23 19.96 10.07
C LEU A 255 -0.81 20.99 10.55
N ARG A 256 -1.66 20.59 11.50
CA ARG A 256 -2.74 21.47 12.02
C ARG A 256 -2.25 22.65 12.86
N GLU A 257 -1.04 22.59 13.39
CA GLU A 257 -0.41 23.75 14.07
C GLU A 257 -0.20 24.93 13.09
N GLU A 258 -0.03 24.64 11.79
CA GLU A 258 0.17 25.64 10.74
C GLU A 258 -1.14 26.08 10.05
N GLY A 259 -2.25 25.36 10.24
CA GLY A 259 -3.57 25.72 9.72
C GLY A 259 -4.32 24.58 9.00
N PRO A 260 -5.31 24.91 8.14
CA PRO A 260 -6.02 23.93 7.33
C PRO A 260 -5.10 23.18 6.37
N VAL A 261 -5.38 21.91 6.18
CA VAL A 261 -4.51 20.98 5.44
C VAL A 261 -5.24 20.42 4.23
N MET A 262 -4.64 20.58 3.06
CA MET A 262 -4.97 19.80 1.88
C MET A 262 -3.97 18.67 1.70
N VAL A 263 -4.48 17.45 1.53
CA VAL A 263 -3.66 16.32 1.09
C VAL A 263 -3.81 16.15 -0.42
N LEU A 264 -2.68 16.22 -1.10
CA LEU A 264 -2.57 15.94 -2.53
C LEU A 264 -1.96 14.55 -2.72
N HIS A 265 -2.77 13.58 -3.14
CA HIS A 265 -2.30 12.26 -3.52
C HIS A 265 -1.79 12.30 -4.97
N LEU A 266 -0.51 12.64 -5.09
CA LEU A 266 0.17 12.92 -6.34
C LEU A 266 0.82 11.64 -6.90
N ARG A 267 0.06 10.89 -7.71
CA ARG A 267 0.51 9.59 -8.25
C ARG A 267 1.39 9.74 -9.51
N TYR A 268 2.49 10.47 -9.37
CA TYR A 268 3.46 10.75 -10.45
C TYR A 268 4.82 10.05 -10.21
N GLU A 269 4.78 8.83 -9.67
CA GLU A 269 5.96 8.00 -9.44
C GLU A 269 6.34 7.19 -10.68
N MET A 270 7.62 6.83 -10.77
CA MET A 270 8.21 6.15 -11.94
C MET A 270 7.47 4.87 -12.32
N ASP A 271 7.04 4.07 -11.34
CA ASP A 271 6.31 2.83 -11.59
C ASP A 271 4.95 3.07 -12.25
N MET A 272 4.24 4.10 -11.81
CA MET A 272 2.92 4.45 -12.33
C MET A 272 3.05 4.94 -13.76
N LEU A 273 4.04 5.79 -14.04
CA LEU A 273 4.31 6.30 -15.39
C LEU A 273 4.76 5.18 -16.33
N ALA A 274 5.64 4.29 -15.88
CA ALA A 274 6.08 3.14 -16.67
C ALA A 274 4.93 2.17 -16.95
N PHE A 275 4.08 1.87 -15.95
CA PHE A 275 2.93 0.99 -16.12
C PHE A 275 1.86 1.57 -17.05
N SER A 276 1.52 2.84 -16.87
CA SER A 276 0.49 3.53 -17.66
C SER A 276 0.97 3.95 -19.05
N GLY A 277 2.28 4.03 -19.26
CA GLY A 277 2.90 4.54 -20.49
C GLY A 277 2.74 6.05 -20.68
N CYS A 278 2.40 6.78 -19.60
CA CYS A 278 2.18 8.22 -19.63
C CYS A 278 3.51 8.97 -19.52
N THR A 279 3.78 9.84 -20.49
CA THR A 279 5.07 10.54 -20.61
C THR A 279 4.93 12.06 -20.73
N GLN A 280 3.76 12.61 -20.43
CA GLN A 280 3.53 14.06 -20.48
C GLN A 280 4.51 14.80 -19.57
N GLY A 281 5.20 15.79 -20.11
CA GLY A 281 6.21 16.56 -19.39
C GLY A 281 7.57 15.86 -19.27
N CYS A 282 7.70 14.56 -19.55
CA CYS A 282 8.98 13.84 -19.52
C CYS A 282 9.91 14.27 -20.67
N ASN A 283 11.22 14.26 -20.42
CA ASN A 283 12.22 14.40 -21.48
C ASN A 283 12.49 13.04 -22.18
N LYS A 284 13.35 13.05 -23.20
CA LYS A 284 13.60 11.85 -24.02
C LYS A 284 14.23 10.72 -23.21
N GLU A 285 15.19 11.06 -22.35
CA GLU A 285 15.90 10.10 -21.50
C GLU A 285 14.94 9.45 -20.50
N GLU A 286 14.04 10.24 -19.91
CA GLU A 286 12.98 9.80 -19.01
C GLU A 286 12.00 8.84 -19.72
N VAL A 287 11.60 9.16 -20.95
CA VAL A 287 10.72 8.29 -21.77
C VAL A 287 11.39 6.94 -22.04
N GLU A 288 12.68 6.94 -22.37
CA GLU A 288 13.45 5.71 -22.63
C GLU A 288 13.59 4.85 -21.37
N GLU A 289 13.84 5.46 -20.21
CA GLU A 289 13.91 4.78 -18.92
C GLU A 289 12.57 4.12 -18.54
N LEU A 290 11.47 4.89 -18.58
CA LEU A 290 10.13 4.37 -18.31
C LEU A 290 9.77 3.22 -19.25
N THR A 291 10.15 3.33 -20.52
CA THR A 291 9.94 2.26 -21.50
C THR A 291 10.76 1.02 -21.16
N ARG A 292 12.05 1.16 -20.81
CA ARG A 292 12.90 0.04 -20.40
C ARG A 292 12.33 -0.67 -19.18
N MET A 293 11.92 0.09 -18.17
CA MET A 293 11.27 -0.44 -16.97
C MET A 293 10.02 -1.24 -17.34
N ARG A 294 9.14 -0.66 -18.17
CA ARG A 294 7.91 -1.33 -18.59
C ARG A 294 8.18 -2.68 -19.25
N TYR A 295 9.20 -2.79 -20.09
CA TYR A 295 9.57 -4.04 -20.74
C TYR A 295 10.25 -5.04 -19.81
N ALA A 296 10.96 -4.57 -18.77
CA ALA A 296 11.64 -5.42 -17.80
C ALA A 296 10.69 -6.28 -16.94
N TYR A 297 9.43 -5.86 -16.76
CA TYR A 297 8.44 -6.58 -15.96
C TYR A 297 7.50 -7.47 -16.81
N PRO A 298 7.67 -8.80 -16.88
CA PRO A 298 6.95 -9.64 -17.85
C PRO A 298 5.43 -9.68 -17.67
N TRP A 299 4.94 -9.48 -16.44
CA TRP A 299 3.51 -9.55 -16.12
C TRP A 299 2.71 -8.30 -16.51
N TRP A 300 3.37 -7.18 -16.83
CA TRP A 300 2.69 -6.02 -17.41
C TRP A 300 2.39 -6.27 -18.88
N LYS A 301 1.13 -6.56 -19.20
CA LYS A 301 0.74 -7.08 -20.53
C LYS A 301 0.86 -6.04 -21.65
N GLU A 302 0.50 -4.79 -21.38
CA GLU A 302 0.50 -3.72 -22.38
C GLU A 302 1.91 -3.10 -22.45
N LYS A 303 2.61 -3.33 -23.58
CA LYS A 303 4.00 -2.87 -23.79
C LYS A 303 4.12 -1.70 -24.76
N ILE A 304 3.23 -1.62 -25.73
CA ILE A 304 3.17 -0.54 -26.72
C ILE A 304 1.96 0.32 -26.36
N ILE A 305 2.21 1.57 -25.98
CA ILE A 305 1.19 2.48 -25.46
C ILE A 305 1.38 3.83 -26.14
N ASN A 306 0.30 4.40 -26.66
CA ASN A 306 0.27 5.78 -27.11
C ASN A 306 -0.04 6.69 -25.92
N SER A 307 0.99 7.36 -25.39
CA SER A 307 0.89 8.25 -24.23
C SER A 307 -0.16 9.35 -24.45
N ASP A 308 -0.15 9.99 -25.62
CA ASP A 308 -1.01 11.15 -25.90
C ASP A 308 -2.49 10.76 -25.98
N LEU A 309 -2.80 9.57 -26.50
CA LEU A 309 -4.15 9.02 -26.46
C LEU A 309 -4.58 8.71 -25.03
N LYS A 310 -3.74 8.01 -24.24
CA LYS A 310 -4.06 7.71 -22.83
C LYS A 310 -4.29 8.99 -22.02
N ARG A 311 -3.48 10.02 -22.23
CA ARG A 311 -3.64 11.33 -21.58
C ARG A 311 -4.97 11.97 -21.96
N ARG A 312 -5.28 12.07 -23.25
CA ARG A 312 -6.55 12.64 -23.75
C ARG A 312 -7.78 11.88 -23.26
N ASP A 313 -7.67 10.57 -23.05
CA ASP A 313 -8.74 9.76 -22.48
C ASP A 313 -8.85 9.88 -20.95
N GLY A 314 -7.99 10.67 -20.31
CA GLY A 314 -7.96 10.86 -18.85
C GLY A 314 -7.40 9.65 -18.09
N LEU A 315 -6.67 8.76 -18.77
CA LEU A 315 -6.11 7.53 -18.21
C LEU A 315 -4.70 7.71 -17.63
N CYS A 316 -4.15 8.93 -17.69
CA CYS A 316 -2.88 9.30 -17.09
C CYS A 316 -3.05 10.01 -15.74
N PRO A 317 -2.08 9.92 -14.82
CA PRO A 317 -1.98 10.85 -13.71
C PRO A 317 -1.74 12.26 -14.25
N LEU A 318 -2.30 13.28 -13.59
CA LEU A 318 -1.92 14.65 -13.90
C LEU A 318 -0.47 14.90 -13.50
N THR A 319 0.26 15.66 -14.31
CA THR A 319 1.60 16.13 -13.91
C THR A 319 1.48 17.16 -12.78
N PRO A 320 2.54 17.43 -11.99
CA PRO A 320 2.50 18.49 -10.99
C PRO A 320 2.20 19.88 -11.58
N GLU A 321 2.62 20.15 -12.81
CA GLU A 321 2.29 21.39 -13.53
C GLU A 321 0.79 21.48 -13.86
N GLU A 322 0.20 20.43 -14.41
CA GLU A 322 -1.25 20.35 -14.66
C GLU A 322 -2.06 20.43 -13.37
N THR A 323 -1.54 19.81 -12.31
CA THR A 323 -2.14 19.82 -10.97
C THR A 323 -2.14 21.23 -10.39
N ALA A 324 -1.02 21.96 -10.46
CA ALA A 324 -0.92 23.34 -10.00
C ALA A 324 -1.92 24.25 -10.74
N LEU A 325 -2.04 24.07 -12.06
CA LEU A 325 -2.99 24.82 -12.88
C LEU A 325 -4.45 24.53 -12.47
N THR A 326 -4.76 23.25 -12.26
CA THR A 326 -6.10 22.79 -11.84
C THR A 326 -6.48 23.32 -10.46
N LEU A 327 -5.59 23.25 -9.47
CA LEU A 327 -5.87 23.70 -8.11
C LEU A 327 -6.11 25.22 -8.06
N ARG A 328 -5.32 26.01 -8.81
CA ARG A 328 -5.55 27.45 -8.96
C ARG A 328 -6.89 27.75 -9.63
N ALA A 329 -7.24 26.99 -10.66
CA ALA A 329 -8.53 27.14 -11.34
C ALA A 329 -9.73 26.79 -10.47
N LEU A 330 -9.54 25.98 -9.42
CA LEU A 330 -10.56 25.63 -8.41
C LEU A 330 -10.58 26.60 -7.22
N ASP A 331 -9.86 27.73 -7.28
CA ASP A 331 -9.68 28.69 -6.19
C ASP A 331 -9.15 28.07 -4.89
N ILE A 332 -8.30 27.04 -4.99
CA ILE A 332 -7.61 26.54 -3.79
C ILE A 332 -6.58 27.58 -3.37
N ASP A 333 -6.76 28.09 -2.14
CA ASP A 333 -5.91 29.11 -1.53
C ASP A 333 -4.42 28.75 -1.66
N PRO A 334 -3.58 29.56 -2.33
CA PRO A 334 -2.15 29.34 -2.45
C PRO A 334 -1.41 29.19 -1.11
N SER A 335 -1.94 29.78 -0.02
CA SER A 335 -1.35 29.71 1.31
C SER A 335 -1.68 28.44 2.10
N ILE A 336 -2.62 27.61 1.61
CA ILE A 336 -2.98 26.37 2.29
C ILE A 336 -1.76 25.46 2.43
N GLN A 337 -1.67 24.75 3.56
CA GLN A 337 -0.64 23.75 3.71
C GLN A 337 -0.98 22.52 2.88
N VAL A 338 -0.05 22.10 2.02
CA VAL A 338 -0.24 20.98 1.09
C VAL A 338 0.66 19.83 1.49
N TYR A 339 0.07 18.77 2.05
CA TYR A 339 0.76 17.52 2.31
C TYR A 339 0.77 16.64 1.05
N ILE A 340 1.96 16.30 0.55
CA ILE A 340 2.12 15.41 -0.61
C ILE A 340 2.11 13.95 -0.14
N ALA A 341 0.98 13.28 -0.36
CA ALA A 341 0.82 11.84 -0.15
C ALA A 341 1.28 11.07 -1.40
N ALA A 342 2.58 10.83 -1.50
CA ALA A 342 3.17 10.11 -2.63
C ALA A 342 4.49 9.42 -2.25
N GLY A 343 4.93 8.51 -3.12
CA GLY A 343 6.32 8.08 -3.18
C GLY A 343 7.23 9.16 -3.76
N GLU A 344 8.38 8.73 -4.28
CA GLU A 344 9.30 9.63 -4.98
C GLU A 344 8.69 10.12 -6.29
N ILE A 345 8.58 11.45 -6.45
CA ILE A 345 8.02 12.05 -7.67
C ILE A 345 9.06 11.99 -8.78
N TYR A 346 8.69 11.40 -9.91
CA TYR A 346 9.61 11.22 -11.01
C TYR A 346 10.03 12.56 -11.65
N GLY A 347 11.33 12.76 -11.79
CA GLY A 347 11.92 14.05 -12.20
C GLY A 347 12.19 15.03 -11.04
N GLY A 348 11.88 14.65 -9.80
CA GLY A 348 12.29 15.35 -8.57
C GLY A 348 11.87 16.82 -8.50
N GLU A 349 12.76 17.67 -7.98
CA GLU A 349 12.51 19.11 -7.80
C GLU A 349 12.12 19.82 -9.10
N ARG A 350 12.75 19.45 -10.23
CA ARG A 350 12.43 20.01 -11.56
C ARG A 350 10.96 19.80 -11.90
N ARG A 351 10.43 18.59 -11.63
CA ARG A 351 9.03 18.26 -11.88
C ARG A 351 8.09 18.98 -10.91
N MET A 352 8.52 19.17 -9.67
CA MET A 352 7.72 19.81 -8.63
C MET A 352 7.71 21.35 -8.71
N ALA A 353 8.62 21.96 -9.47
CA ALA A 353 8.86 23.40 -9.48
C ALA A 353 7.60 24.25 -9.68
N SER A 354 6.75 23.93 -10.66
CA SER A 354 5.52 24.69 -10.93
C SER A 354 4.51 24.57 -9.79
N LEU A 355 4.42 23.40 -9.16
CA LEU A 355 3.53 23.17 -8.03
C LEU A 355 4.03 23.91 -6.79
N ALA A 356 5.33 23.87 -6.52
CA ALA A 356 5.96 24.60 -5.41
C ALA A 356 5.86 26.12 -5.58
N ALA A 357 5.94 26.62 -6.81
CA ALA A 357 5.74 28.03 -7.10
C ALA A 357 4.30 28.50 -6.86
N ALA A 358 3.31 27.64 -7.16
CA ALA A 358 1.90 27.94 -6.96
C ALA A 358 1.45 27.77 -5.50
N TYR A 359 2.03 26.81 -4.79
CA TYR A 359 1.74 26.48 -3.40
C TYR A 359 3.07 26.41 -2.63
N PRO A 360 3.52 27.49 -1.98
CA PRO A 360 4.81 27.51 -1.29
C PRO A 360 4.87 26.62 -0.04
N ASN A 361 3.73 26.30 0.58
CA ASN A 361 3.63 25.53 1.81
C ASN A 361 3.51 24.01 1.55
N LEU A 362 4.34 23.48 0.65
CA LEU A 362 4.41 22.03 0.38
C LEU A 362 5.20 21.31 1.48
N VAL A 363 4.62 20.26 2.01
CA VAL A 363 5.24 19.42 3.03
C VAL A 363 5.11 17.95 2.69
N ARG A 364 6.07 17.15 3.14
CA ARG A 364 6.07 15.69 3.04
C ARG A 364 6.34 15.09 4.41
N LYS A 365 6.01 13.81 4.60
CA LYS A 365 6.42 13.06 5.80
C LYS A 365 7.93 13.15 6.06
N GLU A 366 8.76 13.16 5.00
CA GLU A 366 10.22 13.30 5.12
C GLU A 366 10.68 14.68 5.59
N THR A 367 9.87 15.72 5.42
CA THR A 367 10.18 17.08 5.89
C THR A 367 9.60 17.37 7.27
N LEU A 368 8.57 16.64 7.69
CA LEU A 368 7.86 16.84 8.96
C LEU A 368 8.40 16.01 10.12
N LEU A 369 9.08 14.90 9.80
CA LEU A 369 9.52 13.92 10.79
C LEU A 369 11.04 13.79 10.79
N GLU A 370 11.60 13.53 11.97
CA GLU A 370 13.02 13.27 12.09
C GLU A 370 13.40 11.95 11.39
N PRO A 371 14.59 11.84 10.79
CA PRO A 371 15.02 10.60 10.14
C PRO A 371 15.02 9.36 11.05
N SER A 372 15.19 9.55 12.36
CA SER A 372 15.11 8.48 13.37
C SER A 372 13.70 7.93 13.53
N GLU A 373 12.67 8.76 13.36
CA GLU A 373 11.26 8.37 13.47
C GLU A 373 10.80 7.61 12.24
N LEU A 374 11.29 8.01 11.06
CA LEU A 374 11.02 7.33 9.81
C LEU A 374 11.80 6.01 9.67
N ARG A 375 12.91 5.83 10.41
CA ARG A 375 13.78 4.65 10.30
C ARG A 375 13.03 3.33 10.53
N PHE A 376 12.03 3.32 11.41
CA PHE A 376 11.20 2.13 11.66
C PHE A 376 10.36 1.72 10.45
N PHE A 377 10.09 2.65 9.54
CA PHE A 377 9.25 2.49 8.36
C PHE A 377 10.08 2.47 7.05
N GLN A 378 11.39 2.73 7.13
CA GLN A 378 12.29 2.66 5.98
C GLN A 378 12.30 1.24 5.42
N ASN A 379 12.12 1.11 4.10
CA ASN A 379 11.94 -0.15 3.37
C ASN A 379 10.61 -0.88 3.60
N HIS A 380 9.68 -0.30 4.35
CA HIS A 380 8.32 -0.80 4.54
C HIS A 380 7.31 0.11 3.83
N SER A 381 7.27 0.01 2.49
CA SER A 381 6.41 0.83 1.62
C SER A 381 4.94 0.88 2.05
N SER A 382 4.42 -0.23 2.60
CA SER A 382 3.04 -0.37 3.04
C SER A 382 2.79 0.38 4.34
N GLN A 383 3.77 0.44 5.25
CA GLN A 383 3.64 1.24 6.47
C GLN A 383 3.73 2.74 6.16
N MET A 384 4.59 3.13 5.21
CA MET A 384 4.64 4.51 4.70
C MET A 384 3.32 4.92 4.02
N ALA A 385 2.74 4.04 3.21
CA ALA A 385 1.43 4.25 2.62
C ALA A 385 0.29 4.31 3.67
N ALA A 386 0.44 3.60 4.79
CA ALA A 386 -0.52 3.67 5.91
C ALA A 386 -0.48 5.04 6.60
N LEU A 387 0.70 5.64 6.73
CA LEU A 387 0.84 7.02 7.23
C LEU A 387 0.14 8.01 6.30
N ASP A 388 0.41 7.93 4.99
CA ASP A 388 -0.26 8.79 4.00
C ASP A 388 -1.78 8.60 4.01
N TYR A 389 -2.25 7.37 4.23
CA TYR A 389 -3.67 7.05 4.39
C TYR A 389 -4.28 7.79 5.60
N LEU A 390 -3.66 7.69 6.78
CA LEU A 390 -4.15 8.35 7.99
C LEU A 390 -4.23 9.87 7.83
N VAL A 391 -3.17 10.49 7.28
CA VAL A 391 -3.14 11.94 7.04
C VAL A 391 -4.23 12.34 6.04
N SER A 392 -4.45 11.54 4.99
CA SER A 392 -5.52 11.76 4.00
C SER A 392 -6.92 11.69 4.60
N LEU A 393 -7.16 10.90 5.64
CA LEU A 393 -8.47 10.84 6.31
C LEU A 393 -8.74 12.07 7.17
N GLU A 394 -7.69 12.62 7.78
CA GLU A 394 -7.79 13.71 8.75
C GLU A 394 -7.64 15.11 8.13
N SER A 395 -7.26 15.20 6.86
CA SER A 395 -7.16 16.46 6.14
C SER A 395 -8.53 17.08 5.85
N ASP A 396 -8.55 18.41 5.70
CA ASP A 396 -9.74 19.18 5.36
C ASP A 396 -10.15 18.93 3.90
N ILE A 397 -9.15 18.87 3.01
CA ILE A 397 -9.35 18.58 1.58
C ILE A 397 -8.47 17.39 1.20
N PHE A 398 -9.04 16.46 0.42
CA PHE A 398 -8.28 15.39 -0.22
C PHE A 398 -8.43 15.49 -1.74
N VAL A 399 -7.33 15.49 -2.47
CA VAL A 399 -7.31 15.57 -3.94
C VAL A 399 -6.40 14.47 -4.51
N PRO A 400 -6.95 13.42 -5.13
CA PRO A 400 -6.16 12.46 -5.88
C PRO A 400 -5.94 12.92 -7.34
N THR A 401 -4.70 12.83 -7.83
CA THR A 401 -4.38 13.13 -9.24
C THR A 401 -4.56 11.92 -10.18
N TYR A 402 -4.92 10.76 -9.63
CA TYR A 402 -5.12 9.50 -10.34
C TYR A 402 -6.08 8.58 -9.57
N ASP A 403 -6.88 7.80 -10.30
CA ASP A 403 -7.86 6.85 -9.72
C ASP A 403 -7.20 5.54 -9.25
N GLY A 404 -6.16 5.66 -8.43
CA GLY A 404 -5.45 4.54 -7.82
C GLY A 404 -6.20 3.90 -6.65
N ASN A 405 -5.69 2.77 -6.17
CA ASN A 405 -6.33 2.03 -5.07
C ASN A 405 -6.40 2.84 -3.78
N MET A 406 -5.37 3.63 -3.46
CA MET A 406 -5.39 4.50 -2.28
C MET A 406 -6.46 5.57 -2.41
N ALA A 407 -6.52 6.26 -3.56
CA ALA A 407 -7.52 7.30 -3.82
C ALA A 407 -8.95 6.77 -3.59
N LYS A 408 -9.26 5.60 -4.14
CA LYS A 408 -10.57 4.95 -3.98
C LYS A 408 -10.88 4.62 -2.51
N VAL A 409 -9.98 3.95 -1.81
CA VAL A 409 -10.26 3.51 -0.43
C VAL A 409 -10.30 4.69 0.55
N VAL A 410 -9.49 5.73 0.32
CA VAL A 410 -9.56 6.99 1.09
C VAL A 410 -10.87 7.72 0.82
N GLU A 411 -11.31 7.82 -0.44
CA GLU A 411 -12.59 8.44 -0.80
C GLU A 411 -13.75 7.78 -0.04
N GLY A 412 -13.86 6.45 -0.10
CA GLY A 412 -14.94 5.74 0.59
C GLY A 412 -14.89 5.87 2.10
N HIS A 413 -13.70 5.92 2.69
CA HIS A 413 -13.55 6.16 4.13
C HIS A 413 -13.90 7.60 4.52
N ARG A 414 -13.52 8.58 3.71
CA ARG A 414 -13.91 10.00 3.91
C ARG A 414 -15.42 10.18 3.78
N ARG A 415 -16.09 9.43 2.88
CA ARG A 415 -17.57 9.33 2.83
C ARG A 415 -18.14 8.77 4.12
N TYR A 416 -17.58 7.64 4.61
CA TYR A 416 -17.96 7.03 5.88
C TYR A 416 -17.82 7.97 7.09
N LEU A 417 -16.79 8.81 7.11
CA LEU A 417 -16.56 9.80 8.17
C LEU A 417 -17.38 11.09 8.00
N GLY A 418 -18.58 11.00 7.41
CA GLY A 418 -19.49 12.14 7.25
C GLY A 418 -19.23 12.98 6.00
N TYR A 419 -18.94 12.34 4.87
CA TYR A 419 -18.76 13.01 3.57
C TYR A 419 -17.69 14.13 3.60
N LYS A 420 -16.52 13.84 4.19
CA LYS A 420 -15.40 14.81 4.21
C LYS A 420 -15.00 15.20 2.78
N LYS A 421 -14.72 16.50 2.58
CA LYS A 421 -14.47 17.10 1.26
C LYS A 421 -13.37 16.37 0.49
N THR A 422 -13.73 15.85 -0.67
CA THR A 422 -12.83 15.09 -1.55
C THR A 422 -13.05 15.54 -2.98
N ILE A 423 -12.03 16.15 -3.60
CA ILE A 423 -12.14 16.71 -4.95
C ILE A 423 -11.73 15.64 -5.97
N LEU A 424 -12.70 15.04 -6.63
CA LEU A 424 -12.45 14.03 -7.66
C LEU A 424 -12.25 14.70 -9.02
N LEU A 425 -11.00 14.75 -9.47
CA LEU A 425 -10.63 15.43 -10.71
C LEU A 425 -11.18 14.72 -11.96
N HIS A 426 -11.91 15.44 -12.82
CA HIS A 426 -12.39 14.94 -14.10
C HIS A 426 -11.28 15.01 -15.17
N ARG A 427 -10.27 14.15 -15.02
CA ARG A 427 -8.99 14.20 -15.77
C ARG A 427 -9.12 14.34 -17.28
N ARG A 428 -10.03 13.60 -17.92
CA ARG A 428 -10.29 13.71 -19.37
C ARG A 428 -10.67 15.12 -19.81
N LEU A 429 -11.52 15.78 -19.03
CA LEU A 429 -12.00 17.13 -19.31
C LEU A 429 -10.92 18.15 -18.95
N LEU A 430 -10.22 17.94 -17.82
CA LEU A 430 -9.12 18.81 -17.42
C LEU A 430 -8.02 18.85 -18.49
N VAL A 431 -7.62 17.70 -19.03
CA VAL A 431 -6.60 17.64 -20.09
C VAL A 431 -6.99 18.49 -21.29
N ASP A 432 -8.24 18.38 -21.75
CA ASP A 432 -8.76 19.16 -22.88
C ASP A 432 -8.75 20.67 -22.57
N LEU A 433 -9.30 21.07 -21.42
CA LEU A 433 -9.31 22.47 -20.99
C LEU A 433 -7.90 23.04 -20.81
N ILE A 434 -6.97 22.27 -20.26
CA ILE A 434 -5.57 22.68 -20.08
C ILE A 434 -4.90 22.89 -21.43
N ASP A 435 -5.11 21.99 -22.39
CA ASP A 435 -4.52 22.11 -23.73
C ASP A 435 -5.10 23.33 -24.49
N GLN A 436 -6.41 23.58 -24.36
CA GLN A 436 -7.05 24.78 -24.91
C GLN A 436 -6.53 26.07 -24.27
N HIS A 437 -6.34 26.09 -22.95
CA HIS A 437 -5.73 27.23 -22.27
C HIS A 437 -4.28 27.46 -22.69
N ASN A 438 -3.46 26.41 -22.73
CA ASN A 438 -2.05 26.49 -23.11
C ASN A 438 -1.84 26.89 -24.58
N SER A 439 -2.78 26.54 -25.47
CA SER A 439 -2.77 26.99 -26.87
C SER A 439 -3.30 28.41 -27.07
N GLY A 440 -3.79 29.07 -26.01
CA GLY A 440 -4.38 30.40 -26.05
C GLY A 440 -5.82 30.44 -26.55
N SER A 441 -6.47 29.28 -26.70
CA SER A 441 -7.87 29.18 -27.12
C SER A 441 -8.86 29.56 -26.01
N LEU A 442 -8.46 29.39 -24.73
CA LEU A 442 -9.22 29.82 -23.56
C LEU A 442 -8.43 30.84 -22.73
N THR A 443 -9.09 31.93 -22.37
CA THR A 443 -8.60 32.85 -21.34
C THR A 443 -8.58 32.18 -19.97
N TRP A 444 -7.88 32.79 -18.99
CA TRP A 444 -7.85 32.26 -17.63
C TRP A 444 -9.25 32.17 -17.01
N ASP A 445 -10.08 33.19 -17.21
CA ASP A 445 -11.42 33.26 -16.61
C ASP A 445 -12.35 32.19 -17.19
N GLU A 446 -12.29 31.96 -18.51
CA GLU A 446 -13.05 30.89 -19.18
C GLU A 446 -12.58 29.51 -18.71
N PHE A 447 -11.26 29.29 -18.65
CA PHE A 447 -10.67 28.05 -18.15
C PHE A 447 -11.09 27.77 -16.70
N SER A 448 -10.92 28.74 -15.81
CA SER A 448 -11.26 28.59 -14.40
C SER A 448 -12.75 28.35 -14.19
N THR A 449 -13.61 29.06 -14.91
CA THR A 449 -15.07 28.87 -14.85
C THR A 449 -15.45 27.46 -15.29
N ALA A 450 -14.95 26.99 -16.44
CA ALA A 450 -15.25 25.65 -16.94
C ALA A 450 -14.73 24.54 -16.00
N VAL A 451 -13.57 24.73 -15.39
CA VAL A 451 -13.03 23.80 -14.37
C VAL A 451 -13.94 23.76 -13.14
N LYS A 452 -14.38 24.90 -12.61
CA LYS A 452 -15.28 24.95 -11.44
C LYS A 452 -16.62 24.30 -11.73
N GLU A 453 -17.24 24.61 -12.87
CA GLU A 453 -18.52 24.03 -13.28
C GLU A 453 -18.43 22.50 -13.39
N ALA A 454 -17.37 21.98 -14.03
CA ALA A 454 -17.17 20.54 -14.18
C ALA A 454 -16.96 19.79 -12.86
N HIS A 455 -16.57 20.49 -11.78
CA HIS A 455 -16.24 19.88 -10.48
C HIS A 455 -17.24 20.22 -9.37
N ALA A 456 -18.27 21.02 -9.62
CA ALA A 456 -19.24 21.46 -8.60
C ALA A 456 -19.83 20.28 -7.79
N GLU A 457 -20.19 19.18 -8.47
CA GLU A 457 -20.75 17.96 -7.86
C GLU A 457 -19.70 16.87 -7.55
N ARG A 458 -18.41 17.20 -7.64
CA ARG A 458 -17.29 16.27 -7.46
C ARG A 458 -16.49 16.55 -6.20
N MET A 459 -17.14 17.10 -5.17
CA MET A 459 -16.54 17.59 -3.92
C MET A 459 -16.71 16.66 -2.71
N GLY A 460 -17.13 15.41 -2.94
CA GLY A 460 -17.39 14.42 -1.88
C GLY A 460 -18.86 14.28 -1.50
N ASN A 461 -19.77 14.85 -2.30
CA ASN A 461 -21.22 14.79 -2.10
C ASN A 461 -21.73 13.32 -2.05
N PRO A 462 -22.83 13.06 -1.32
CA PRO A 462 -23.50 11.77 -1.36
C PRO A 462 -23.91 11.37 -2.78
N THR A 463 -23.54 10.16 -3.21
CA THR A 463 -23.91 9.61 -4.51
C THR A 463 -24.25 8.14 -4.37
N LYS A 464 -25.12 7.63 -5.25
CA LYS A 464 -25.34 6.18 -5.37
C LYS A 464 -24.24 5.57 -6.23
N ARG A 465 -23.85 4.33 -5.91
CA ARG A 465 -22.88 3.56 -6.68
C ARG A 465 -23.45 3.26 -8.07
N LEU A 466 -22.69 3.54 -9.13
CA LEU A 466 -23.03 3.14 -10.50
C LEU A 466 -23.04 1.61 -10.62
N VAL A 467 -24.17 1.07 -11.08
CA VAL A 467 -24.37 -0.35 -11.38
C VAL A 467 -24.48 -0.50 -12.89
N ILE A 468 -23.68 -1.39 -13.47
CA ILE A 468 -23.67 -1.67 -14.90
C ILE A 468 -23.94 -3.17 -15.05
N PRO A 469 -25.17 -3.56 -15.42
CA PRO A 469 -25.52 -4.96 -15.63
C PRO A 469 -24.51 -5.66 -16.54
N ASP A 470 -24.16 -6.89 -16.18
CA ASP A 470 -23.22 -7.77 -16.89
C ASP A 470 -21.76 -7.26 -17.00
N ARG A 471 -21.43 -6.10 -16.39
CA ARG A 471 -20.07 -5.53 -16.40
C ARG A 471 -19.60 -5.14 -15.00
N PRO A 472 -19.46 -6.10 -14.07
CA PRO A 472 -19.08 -5.82 -12.68
C PRO A 472 -17.72 -5.14 -12.50
N LYS A 473 -16.86 -5.18 -13.52
CA LYS A 473 -15.55 -4.51 -13.54
C LYS A 473 -15.62 -3.02 -13.86
N GLU A 474 -16.69 -2.59 -14.54
CA GLU A 474 -16.93 -1.21 -14.96
C GLU A 474 -17.84 -0.47 -13.96
N GLU A 475 -18.41 -1.19 -12.98
CA GLU A 475 -19.15 -0.60 -11.87
C GLU A 475 -18.26 0.24 -10.97
N ASP A 476 -18.90 1.18 -10.27
CA ASP A 476 -18.24 1.88 -9.17
C ASP A 476 -17.76 0.88 -8.12
N TYR A 477 -16.59 1.18 -7.54
CA TYR A 477 -15.95 0.28 -6.59
C TYR A 477 -16.64 0.35 -5.23
N PHE A 478 -16.86 -0.81 -4.58
CA PHE A 478 -17.47 -0.85 -3.24
C PHE A 478 -16.75 0.08 -2.25
N TYR A 479 -15.42 0.00 -2.21
CA TYR A 479 -14.63 0.75 -1.24
C TYR A 479 -14.40 2.22 -1.60
N SER A 480 -14.83 2.70 -2.78
CA SER A 480 -14.87 4.14 -3.08
C SER A 480 -16.22 4.77 -2.77
N ASN A 481 -17.30 4.00 -2.89
CA ASN A 481 -18.64 4.45 -2.52
C ASN A 481 -19.38 3.38 -1.71
N PRO A 482 -19.11 3.29 -0.39
CA PRO A 482 -19.65 2.23 0.46
C PRO A 482 -20.98 2.70 1.10
N TRP A 483 -21.95 3.07 0.27
CA TRP A 483 -23.21 3.70 0.72
C TRP A 483 -24.03 2.82 1.67
N GLU A 484 -23.89 1.48 1.59
CA GLU A 484 -24.53 0.54 2.50
C GLU A 484 -24.06 0.70 3.96
N CYS A 485 -22.92 1.35 4.18
CA CYS A 485 -22.39 1.66 5.51
C CYS A 485 -23.00 2.93 6.12
N LEU A 486 -23.73 3.72 5.32
CA LEU A 486 -24.21 5.06 5.67
C LEU A 486 -25.70 5.07 6.00
N GLU A 487 -26.43 4.01 5.64
CA GLU A 487 -27.83 3.84 6.04
C GLU A 487 -27.91 3.46 7.53
N PRO A 488 -28.76 4.15 8.31
CA PRO A 488 -29.05 3.72 9.67
C PRO A 488 -29.48 2.26 9.67
N SER A 489 -28.94 1.46 10.60
CA SER A 489 -29.54 0.16 10.86
C SER A 489 -30.96 0.39 11.38
N TYR A 490 -31.95 -0.37 10.92
CA TYR A 490 -33.30 -0.33 11.53
C TYR A 490 -33.27 -0.64 13.04
N GLU A 491 -32.17 -1.21 13.56
CA GLU A 491 -31.95 -1.42 14.99
C GLU A 491 -31.66 -0.10 15.75
N ASP A 492 -31.02 0.89 15.12
CA ASP A 492 -30.76 2.22 15.73
C ASP A 492 -32.04 3.07 15.88
N GLU A 493 -33.07 2.83 15.07
CA GLU A 493 -34.39 3.48 15.23
C GLU A 493 -35.19 2.89 16.41
N THR A 494 -34.91 1.65 16.79
CA THR A 494 -35.60 1.03 17.94
C THR A 494 -34.99 1.41 19.30
N LEU A 495 -33.71 1.78 19.33
CA LEU A 495 -33.01 2.23 20.55
C LEU A 495 -33.13 3.74 20.80
N SER A 496 -33.50 4.52 19.80
CA SER A 496 -33.78 5.96 19.93
C SER A 496 -35.22 6.27 20.33
N ASN A 497 -36.09 5.25 20.40
CA ASN A 497 -37.51 5.35 20.77
C ASN A 497 -37.86 4.62 22.09
N ILE A 498 -36.87 4.38 22.97
CA ILE A 498 -37.08 3.84 24.34
C ILE A 498 -36.56 4.82 25.38
#